data_AF-A0A949GHG5-F1
#
_entry.id   AF-A0A949GHG5-F1
#
_cell.length_a   1.000
_cell.length_b   1.000
_cell.length_c   1.000
_cell.angle_alpha   90.00
_cell.angle_beta   90.00
_cell.angle_gamma   90.00
#
_symmetry.space_group_name_H-M   'P 1'
#
loop_
_entity.id
_entity.type
_entity.pdbx_description
1 polymer ?
#
loop_
_entity_poly.entity_id
_entity_poly.type
_entity_poly.pdbx_seq_one_letter_code
_entity_poly.pdbx_strand_id
1 'polypeptide(L)'
;MGSKPRLTGYRRENGAIGIRNHVIILPLDDLSNAAAEAVAKVIPGTMALPHAFGRLQFGEDLALTFQTLIGTGKNANVAAVVVIGIEPKWTQKVADGIAATGKPVAAFSIEGKGDLHVIAEASRVAAMFLQDASALERVPTEMGEMIMSIKCGESDTTSGLGSCPTTSQAVDRWVAAGGTVFFGETSELTGGEHLIADRCIDDACRDLFQLTYDNYIKVIESTGANLLGSQPTQGNIAGGLTTIEEKALGNIAKTGSVPVVGVLKPAQEPDPKKKGLYFMDSSSAAAECVTLMAAA
;
A
#
# COMPACT_ATOMS: atom_id res chain seq x y z
N MET A 1 5.42 -27.25 27.21
CA MET A 1 4.87 -26.24 26.29
C MET A 1 6.04 -25.51 25.66
N GLY A 2 6.34 -25.74 24.38
CA GLY A 2 7.41 -25.01 23.69
C GLY A 2 7.08 -23.52 23.68
N SER A 3 8.09 -22.66 23.85
CA SER A 3 7.90 -21.21 23.77
C SER A 3 7.22 -20.88 22.43
N LYS A 4 6.09 -20.16 22.47
CA LYS A 4 5.45 -19.65 21.25
C LYS A 4 6.53 -18.95 20.41
N PRO A 5 6.63 -19.24 19.09
CA PRO A 5 7.58 -18.53 18.24
C PRO A 5 7.31 -17.04 18.35
N ARG A 6 8.34 -16.27 18.72
CA ARG A 6 8.24 -14.80 18.84
C ARG A 6 8.36 -14.20 17.45
N LEU A 7 7.46 -13.28 17.10
CA LEU A 7 7.61 -12.48 15.90
C LEU A 7 8.82 -11.57 16.07
N THR A 8 9.53 -11.28 14.98
CA THR A 8 10.69 -10.38 14.99
C THR A 8 10.62 -9.41 13.82
N GLY A 9 11.13 -8.19 14.00
CA GLY A 9 11.12 -7.14 12.98
C GLY A 9 12.16 -6.05 13.25
N TYR A 10 12.25 -5.07 12.37
CA TYR A 10 13.15 -3.93 12.48
C TYR A 10 12.37 -2.75 13.07
N ARG A 11 12.71 -2.35 14.29
CA ARG A 11 12.11 -1.17 14.91
C ARG A 11 12.76 0.08 14.34
N ARG A 12 11.93 0.98 13.82
CA ARG A 12 12.37 2.29 13.31
C ARG A 12 12.37 3.32 14.42
N GLU A 13 13.03 4.45 14.19
CA GLU A 13 13.15 5.55 15.17
C GLU A 13 11.78 6.12 15.57
N ASN A 14 10.83 6.16 14.63
CA ASN A 14 9.45 6.55 14.89
C ASN A 14 8.60 5.46 15.59
N GLY A 15 9.20 4.34 16.00
CA GLY A 15 8.55 3.24 16.71
C GLY A 15 7.89 2.18 15.83
N ALA A 16 7.69 2.45 14.53
CA ALA A 16 7.06 1.50 13.61
C ALA A 16 7.93 0.25 13.39
N ILE A 17 7.29 -0.87 13.06
CA ILE A 17 7.96 -2.16 12.85
C ILE A 17 7.90 -2.58 11.37
N GLY A 18 9.08 -2.77 10.77
CA GLY A 18 9.23 -3.40 9.46
C GLY A 18 9.52 -4.90 9.58
N ILE A 19 8.98 -5.71 8.69
CA ILE A 19 9.34 -7.14 8.53
C ILE A 19 10.45 -7.35 7.48
N ARG A 20 10.83 -6.28 6.79
CA ARG A 20 11.96 -6.18 5.86
C ARG A 20 12.82 -4.95 6.18
N ASN A 21 13.96 -4.85 5.51
CA ASN A 21 14.96 -3.82 5.74
C ASN A 21 15.57 -3.34 4.42
N HIS A 22 14.73 -2.79 3.55
CA HIS A 22 15.11 -2.39 2.21
C HIS A 22 15.78 -1.02 2.19
N VAL A 23 16.84 -0.88 1.40
CA VAL A 23 17.29 0.43 0.90
C VAL A 23 16.74 0.58 -0.51
N ILE A 24 15.90 1.59 -0.71
CA ILE A 24 15.22 1.78 -1.99
C ILE A 24 15.80 2.97 -2.75
N ILE A 25 15.82 2.83 -4.07
CA ILE A 25 16.07 3.93 -5.01
C ILE A 25 14.72 4.31 -5.60
N LEU A 26 14.19 5.44 -5.17
CA LEU A 26 12.84 5.90 -5.49
C LEU A 26 12.93 6.96 -6.61
N PRO A 27 12.63 6.60 -7.87
CA PRO A 27 12.40 7.62 -8.88
C PRO A 27 11.15 8.43 -8.51
N LEU A 28 11.20 9.73 -8.70
CA LEU A 28 10.04 10.63 -8.54
C LEU A 28 9.14 10.62 -9.77
N ASP A 29 9.76 10.40 -10.93
CA ASP A 29 9.13 10.44 -12.23
C ASP A 29 9.70 9.34 -13.13
N ASP A 30 8.94 9.00 -14.17
CA ASP A 30 9.29 7.96 -15.13
C ASP A 30 10.58 8.26 -15.92
N LEU A 31 10.97 9.52 -16.07
CA LEU A 31 12.25 9.91 -16.69
C LEU A 31 13.45 9.55 -15.80
N SER A 32 13.25 9.53 -14.49
CA SER A 32 14.27 9.19 -13.50
C SER A 32 14.43 7.69 -13.27
N ASN A 33 13.55 6.86 -13.84
CA ASN A 33 13.60 5.40 -13.70
C ASN A 33 14.95 4.82 -14.13
N ALA A 34 15.47 5.23 -15.30
CA ALA A 34 16.72 4.69 -15.83
C ALA A 34 17.91 4.97 -14.89
N ALA A 35 17.96 6.16 -14.28
CA ALA A 35 18.97 6.50 -13.29
C ALA A 35 18.80 5.67 -12.00
N ALA A 36 17.57 5.51 -11.52
CA ALA A 36 17.28 4.70 -10.33
C ALA A 36 17.67 3.22 -10.52
N GLU A 37 17.30 2.63 -11.64
CA GLU A 37 17.66 1.26 -12.01
C GLU A 37 19.17 1.08 -12.18
N ALA A 38 19.85 2.08 -12.78
CA ALA A 38 21.30 2.06 -12.91
C ALA A 38 22.01 2.07 -11.54
N VAL A 39 21.54 2.88 -10.59
CA VAL A 39 22.07 2.87 -9.20
C VAL A 39 21.85 1.50 -8.56
N ALA A 40 20.65 0.93 -8.66
CA ALA A 40 20.36 -0.39 -8.08
C ALA A 40 21.21 -1.52 -8.70
N LYS A 41 21.55 -1.40 -9.98
CA LYS A 41 22.45 -2.33 -10.68
C LYS A 41 23.91 -2.19 -10.20
N VAL A 42 24.36 -0.97 -9.92
CA VAL A 42 25.73 -0.69 -9.43
C VAL A 42 25.90 -1.08 -7.96
N ILE A 43 24.84 -0.95 -7.15
CA ILE A 43 24.82 -1.30 -5.71
C ILE A 43 23.85 -2.47 -5.45
N PRO A 44 24.28 -3.73 -5.68
CA PRO A 44 23.48 -4.91 -5.41
C PRO A 44 23.00 -4.97 -3.95
N GLY A 45 21.71 -5.24 -3.75
CA GLY A 45 21.06 -5.26 -2.43
C GLY A 45 20.15 -4.05 -2.18
N THR A 46 20.28 -2.99 -2.97
CA THR A 46 19.26 -1.94 -3.07
C THR A 46 18.16 -2.32 -4.06
N MET A 47 17.01 -1.64 -3.98
CA MET A 47 15.84 -1.93 -4.81
C MET A 47 15.34 -0.65 -5.48
N ALA A 48 15.43 -0.58 -6.81
CA ALA A 48 14.76 0.47 -7.58
C ALA A 48 13.26 0.18 -7.68
N LEU A 49 12.44 1.23 -7.57
CA LEU A 49 10.97 1.14 -7.66
C LEU A 49 10.44 1.98 -8.85
N PRO A 50 10.65 1.52 -10.10
CA PRO A 50 10.23 2.29 -11.27
C PRO A 50 8.70 2.34 -11.40
N HIS A 51 8.20 3.45 -11.94
CA HIS A 51 6.78 3.64 -12.22
C HIS A 51 6.57 4.52 -13.47
N ALA A 52 5.36 4.51 -14.02
CA ALA A 52 5.02 5.23 -15.26
C ALA A 52 4.45 6.64 -15.03
N PHE A 53 4.60 7.20 -13.83
CA PHE A 53 3.93 8.43 -13.37
C PHE A 53 4.95 9.49 -12.95
N GLY A 54 4.48 10.61 -12.37
CA GLY A 54 5.34 11.71 -11.90
C GLY A 54 5.49 12.88 -12.89
N ARG A 55 4.73 12.84 -13.99
CA ARG A 55 4.60 13.93 -14.96
C ARG A 55 3.14 14.20 -15.30
N LEU A 56 2.82 15.49 -15.42
CA LEU A 56 1.53 16.02 -15.91
C LEU A 56 0.29 15.62 -15.08
N GLN A 57 0.45 15.12 -13.86
CA GLN A 57 -0.65 15.06 -12.89
C GLN A 57 -0.99 16.47 -12.39
N PHE A 58 -2.26 16.71 -12.08
CA PHE A 58 -2.75 17.99 -11.56
C PHE A 58 -3.82 17.77 -10.48
N GLY A 59 -4.02 18.78 -9.61
CA GLY A 59 -5.03 18.71 -8.56
C GLY A 59 -4.85 17.52 -7.62
N GLU A 60 -5.94 16.77 -7.39
CA GLU A 60 -5.97 15.62 -6.48
C GLU A 60 -5.06 14.47 -6.94
N ASP A 61 -4.93 14.25 -8.25
CA ASP A 61 -4.06 13.21 -8.80
C ASP A 61 -2.57 13.48 -8.52
N LEU A 62 -2.15 14.76 -8.62
CA LEU A 62 -0.79 15.16 -8.25
C LEU A 62 -0.57 15.02 -6.73
N ALA A 63 -1.57 15.36 -5.92
CA ALA A 63 -1.49 15.21 -4.48
C ALA A 63 -1.36 13.73 -4.09
N LEU A 64 -2.15 12.85 -4.69
CA LEU A 64 -2.08 11.40 -4.47
C LEU A 64 -0.75 10.82 -4.94
N THR A 65 -0.21 11.29 -6.07
CA THR A 65 1.13 10.87 -6.54
C THR A 65 2.19 11.17 -5.49
N PHE A 66 2.22 12.40 -4.96
CA PHE A 66 3.16 12.76 -3.88
C PHE A 66 2.93 11.94 -2.61
N GLN A 67 1.67 11.77 -2.18
CA GLN A 67 1.34 10.98 -0.99
C GLN A 67 1.79 9.52 -1.15
N THR A 68 1.60 8.93 -2.32
CA THR A 68 1.99 7.55 -2.61
C THR A 68 3.51 7.38 -2.58
N LEU A 69 4.27 8.28 -3.23
CA LEU A 69 5.74 8.23 -3.24
C LEU A 69 6.34 8.47 -1.84
N ILE A 70 5.84 9.48 -1.14
CA ILE A 70 6.26 9.79 0.23
C ILE A 70 5.93 8.60 1.14
N GLY A 71 4.69 8.11 1.09
CA GLY A 71 4.24 6.96 1.87
C GLY A 71 5.07 5.71 1.63
N THR A 72 5.40 5.41 0.37
CA THR A 72 6.28 4.30 0.00
C THR A 72 7.64 4.39 0.69
N GLY A 73 8.25 5.58 0.75
CA GLY A 73 9.49 5.79 1.50
C GLY A 73 9.32 5.73 3.03
N LYS A 74 8.17 6.18 3.54
CA LYS A 74 7.82 6.12 4.98
C LYS A 74 7.59 4.69 5.47
N ASN A 75 7.15 3.76 4.61
CA ASN A 75 6.84 2.37 4.95
C ASN A 75 7.92 1.73 5.84
N ALA A 76 7.52 1.08 6.94
CA ALA A 76 8.46 0.55 7.93
C ALA A 76 9.42 -0.54 7.40
N ASN A 77 9.10 -1.18 6.27
CA ASN A 77 9.99 -2.10 5.58
C ASN A 77 11.19 -1.42 4.89
N VAL A 78 11.15 -0.10 4.74
CA VAL A 78 12.22 0.72 4.16
C VAL A 78 13.11 1.25 5.29
N ALA A 79 14.41 1.01 5.19
CA ALA A 79 15.43 1.48 6.12
C ALA A 79 15.94 2.87 5.74
N ALA A 80 16.17 3.09 4.45
CA ALA A 80 16.69 4.34 3.89
C ALA A 80 16.26 4.50 2.43
N VAL A 81 16.28 5.75 1.94
CA VAL A 81 15.78 6.11 0.60
C VAL A 81 16.74 7.01 -0.14
N VAL A 82 17.04 6.68 -1.40
CA VAL A 82 17.63 7.62 -2.35
C VAL A 82 16.54 8.05 -3.34
N VAL A 83 16.12 9.31 -3.28
CA VAL A 83 15.13 9.89 -4.20
C VAL A 83 15.85 10.47 -5.40
N ILE A 84 15.44 10.09 -6.61
CA ILE A 84 15.97 10.64 -7.86
C ILE A 84 14.81 11.23 -8.67
N GLY A 85 14.89 12.51 -9.03
CA GLY A 85 13.90 13.15 -9.90
C GLY A 85 14.56 13.95 -11.02
N ILE A 86 13.76 14.46 -11.95
CA ILE A 86 14.26 15.42 -12.94
C ILE A 86 14.57 16.76 -12.29
N GLU A 87 13.58 17.36 -11.62
CA GLU A 87 13.69 18.72 -11.08
C GLU A 87 13.90 18.77 -9.55
N PRO A 88 14.74 19.70 -9.04
CA PRO A 88 15.13 19.72 -7.62
C PRO A 88 14.00 20.00 -6.63
N LYS A 89 13.02 20.82 -7.01
CA LYS A 89 11.99 21.25 -6.07
C LYS A 89 11.07 20.10 -5.66
N TRP A 90 10.57 19.34 -6.63
CA TRP A 90 9.72 18.18 -6.33
C TRP A 90 10.51 17.02 -5.74
N THR A 91 11.74 16.78 -6.19
CA THR A 91 12.61 15.75 -5.56
C THR A 91 12.79 16.03 -4.08
N GLN A 92 13.10 17.28 -3.72
CA GLN A 92 13.29 17.67 -2.33
C GLN A 92 11.99 17.55 -1.52
N LYS A 93 10.83 17.93 -2.09
CA LYS A 93 9.53 17.76 -1.43
C LYS A 93 9.25 16.30 -1.03
N VAL A 94 9.54 15.35 -1.92
CA VAL A 94 9.36 13.91 -1.62
C VAL A 94 10.37 13.48 -0.55
N ALA A 95 11.63 13.87 -0.70
CA ALA A 95 12.67 13.53 0.27
C ALA A 95 12.37 14.05 1.68
N ASP A 96 11.94 15.31 1.81
CA ASP A 96 11.57 15.92 3.09
C ASP A 96 10.37 15.23 3.73
N GLY A 97 9.37 14.87 2.93
CA GLY A 97 8.19 14.14 3.40
C GLY A 97 8.54 12.76 3.98
N ILE A 98 9.53 12.07 3.40
CA ILE A 98 10.03 10.79 3.90
C ILE A 98 10.90 11.01 5.15
N ALA A 99 11.80 11.99 5.11
CA ALA A 99 12.75 12.29 6.18
C ALA A 99 12.05 12.69 7.50
N ALA A 100 10.81 13.17 7.44
CA ALA A 100 9.98 13.43 8.61
C ALA A 100 9.78 12.20 9.54
N THR A 101 10.05 10.98 9.05
CA THR A 101 10.05 9.75 9.87
C THR A 101 11.32 9.52 10.68
N GLY A 102 12.36 10.33 10.49
CA GLY A 102 13.71 10.15 11.06
C GLY A 102 14.64 9.29 10.20
N LYS A 103 14.15 8.68 9.12
CA LYS A 103 14.96 7.81 8.27
C LYS A 103 16.02 8.56 7.48
N PRO A 104 17.15 7.93 7.15
CA PRO A 104 18.11 8.47 6.20
C PRO A 104 17.49 8.60 4.80
N VAL A 105 17.54 9.82 4.25
CA VAL A 105 17.07 10.13 2.90
C VAL A 105 18.08 11.01 2.17
N ALA A 106 18.35 10.71 0.91
CA ALA A 106 19.14 11.57 0.03
C ALA A 106 18.36 11.89 -1.24
N ALA A 107 18.53 13.10 -1.77
CA ALA A 107 17.81 13.60 -2.93
C ALA A 107 18.80 13.99 -4.05
N PHE A 108 18.53 13.53 -5.27
CA PHE A 108 19.30 13.87 -6.46
C PHE A 108 18.39 14.29 -7.61
N SER A 109 18.88 15.24 -8.39
CA SER A 109 18.15 15.77 -9.55
C SER A 109 19.01 15.71 -10.80
N ILE A 110 18.42 15.20 -11.87
CA ILE A 110 19.09 14.96 -13.16
C ILE A 110 19.27 16.28 -13.93
N GLU A 111 18.31 17.19 -13.87
CA GLU A 111 18.35 18.45 -14.60
C GLU A 111 19.61 19.27 -14.24
N GLY A 112 20.33 19.71 -15.27
CA GLY A 112 21.56 20.48 -15.14
C GLY A 112 22.81 19.67 -14.71
N LYS A 113 22.67 18.37 -14.40
CA LYS A 113 23.77 17.49 -13.97
C LYS A 113 23.99 16.30 -14.90
N GLY A 114 22.92 15.76 -15.48
CA GLY A 114 22.93 14.58 -16.33
C GLY A 114 23.02 13.26 -15.57
N ASP A 115 22.55 12.18 -16.19
CA ASP A 115 22.38 10.86 -15.57
C ASP A 115 23.69 10.30 -15.01
N LEU A 116 24.79 10.34 -15.78
CA LEU A 116 26.06 9.74 -15.38
C LEU A 116 26.59 10.30 -14.06
N HIS A 117 26.47 11.62 -13.88
CA HIS A 117 26.89 12.29 -12.65
C HIS A 117 25.97 11.91 -11.48
N VAL A 118 24.65 11.98 -11.70
CA VAL A 118 23.66 11.63 -10.66
C VAL A 118 23.79 10.17 -10.23
N ILE A 119 23.93 9.24 -11.17
CA ILE A 119 24.12 7.81 -10.89
C ILE A 119 25.36 7.61 -10.03
N ALA A 120 26.47 8.28 -10.36
CA ALA A 120 27.71 8.15 -9.58
C ALA A 120 27.53 8.64 -8.13
N GLU A 121 26.98 9.83 -7.92
CA GLU A 121 26.77 10.40 -6.58
C GLU A 121 25.74 9.60 -5.77
N ALA A 122 24.59 9.27 -6.38
CA ALA A 122 23.54 8.48 -5.77
C ALA A 122 24.03 7.07 -5.37
N SER A 123 24.89 6.45 -6.19
CA SER A 123 25.47 5.13 -5.89
C SER A 123 26.36 5.15 -4.66
N ARG A 124 27.13 6.23 -4.43
CA ARG A 124 27.96 6.34 -3.22
C ARG A 124 27.10 6.40 -1.96
N VAL A 125 26.04 7.19 -1.99
CA VAL A 125 25.11 7.29 -0.84
C VAL A 125 24.32 6.01 -0.65
N ALA A 126 23.85 5.38 -1.73
CA ALA A 126 23.16 4.09 -1.67
C ALA A 126 24.04 3.00 -1.03
N ALA A 127 25.35 2.98 -1.34
CA ALA A 127 26.30 2.06 -0.73
C ALA A 127 26.43 2.28 0.79
N MET A 128 26.53 3.54 1.22
CA MET A 128 26.58 3.90 2.65
C MET A 128 25.28 3.47 3.37
N PHE A 129 24.12 3.82 2.81
CA PHE A 129 22.84 3.44 3.37
C PHE A 129 22.67 1.92 3.45
N LEU A 130 23.12 1.17 2.45
CA LEU A 130 23.07 -0.29 2.46
C LEU A 130 23.96 -0.88 3.56
N GLN A 131 25.16 -0.33 3.74
CA GLN A 131 26.06 -0.71 4.83
C GLN A 131 25.42 -0.45 6.19
N ASP A 132 24.88 0.75 6.42
CA ASP A 132 24.23 1.11 7.69
C ASP A 132 23.00 0.24 7.96
N ALA A 133 22.16 0.02 6.94
CA ALA A 133 20.99 -0.84 7.05
C ALA A 133 21.39 -2.29 7.40
N SER A 134 22.51 -2.80 6.88
CA SER A 134 22.98 -4.17 7.14
C SER A 134 23.38 -4.41 8.61
N ALA A 135 23.69 -3.36 9.35
CA ALA A 135 24.02 -3.43 10.77
C ALA A 135 22.77 -3.46 11.68
N LEU A 136 21.58 -3.23 11.13
CA LEU A 136 20.33 -3.28 11.92
C LEU A 136 19.93 -4.72 12.20
N GLU A 137 19.63 -5.01 13.46
CA GLU A 137 19.18 -6.33 13.89
C GLU A 137 17.65 -6.39 14.08
N ARG A 138 17.09 -7.58 13.87
CA ARG A 138 15.67 -7.83 14.17
C ARG A 138 15.47 -7.96 15.67
N VAL A 139 14.49 -7.24 16.21
CA VAL A 139 14.07 -7.30 17.61
C VAL A 139 12.75 -8.06 17.75
N PRO A 140 12.48 -8.68 18.92
CA PRO A 140 11.15 -9.21 19.22
C PRO A 140 10.06 -8.15 19.06
N THR A 141 8.92 -8.55 18.51
CA THR A 141 7.75 -7.68 18.25
C THR A 141 6.46 -8.47 18.43
N GLU A 142 5.34 -7.75 18.56
CA GLU A 142 4.00 -8.31 18.66
C GLU A 142 3.15 -8.03 17.40
N MET A 143 2.11 -8.83 17.17
CA MET A 143 1.21 -8.64 16.01
C MET A 143 0.58 -7.24 15.98
N GLY A 144 0.23 -6.70 17.15
CA GLY A 144 -0.39 -5.38 17.28
C GLY A 144 0.49 -4.20 16.86
N GLU A 145 1.80 -4.41 16.73
CA GLU A 145 2.76 -3.40 16.27
C GLU A 145 2.90 -3.36 14.75
N MET A 146 2.25 -4.30 14.04
CA MET A 146 2.34 -4.45 12.59
C MET A 146 0.99 -4.22 11.91
N ILE A 147 1.07 -3.69 10.69
CA ILE A 147 -0.08 -3.48 9.82
C ILE A 147 -0.11 -4.61 8.80
N MET A 148 -1.30 -5.19 8.61
CA MET A 148 -1.56 -6.18 7.57
C MET A 148 -2.51 -5.57 6.54
N SER A 149 -2.32 -5.88 5.27
CA SER A 149 -3.34 -5.62 4.25
C SER A 149 -3.76 -6.92 3.57
N ILE A 150 -4.99 -6.94 3.07
CA ILE A 150 -5.56 -8.09 2.36
C ILE A 150 -6.08 -7.65 1.00
N LYS A 151 -5.84 -8.48 -0.02
CA LYS A 151 -6.26 -8.23 -1.40
C LYS A 151 -6.58 -9.56 -2.09
N CYS A 152 -7.68 -9.64 -2.82
CA CYS A 152 -7.93 -10.75 -3.73
C CYS A 152 -7.02 -10.66 -4.97
N GLY A 153 -6.57 -11.80 -5.47
CA GLY A 153 -5.90 -11.91 -6.77
C GLY A 153 -6.93 -12.17 -7.86
N GLU A 154 -6.85 -13.35 -8.47
CA GLU A 154 -7.83 -13.84 -9.44
C GLU A 154 -8.86 -14.73 -8.72
N SER A 155 -9.98 -14.12 -8.29
CA SER A 155 -11.01 -14.85 -7.56
C SER A 155 -11.66 -15.95 -8.41
N ASP A 156 -11.85 -17.11 -7.79
CA ASP A 156 -12.55 -18.28 -8.33
C ASP A 156 -13.58 -18.80 -7.31
N THR A 157 -14.34 -19.85 -7.64
CA THR A 157 -15.30 -20.44 -6.69
C THR A 157 -14.64 -20.95 -5.41
N THR A 158 -13.40 -21.44 -5.49
CA THR A 158 -12.69 -21.95 -4.29
C THR A 158 -12.28 -20.84 -3.33
N SER A 159 -12.15 -19.61 -3.83
CA SER A 159 -11.78 -18.44 -3.03
C SER A 159 -12.81 -18.16 -1.95
N GLY A 160 -14.09 -18.14 -2.30
CA GLY A 160 -15.19 -17.92 -1.34
C GLY A 160 -15.38 -19.07 -0.34
N LEU A 161 -14.91 -20.28 -0.67
CA LEU A 161 -15.07 -21.49 0.14
C LEU A 161 -13.86 -21.82 1.02
N GLY A 162 -12.67 -21.35 0.63
CA GLY A 162 -11.40 -21.72 1.27
C GLY A 162 -10.54 -20.53 1.69
N SER A 163 -9.99 -19.81 0.72
CA SER A 163 -8.98 -18.76 0.99
C SER A 163 -9.57 -17.56 1.73
N CYS A 164 -10.77 -17.11 1.37
CA CYS A 164 -11.44 -15.98 2.02
C CYS A 164 -11.84 -16.32 3.46
N PRO A 165 -12.51 -17.46 3.76
CA PRO A 165 -12.74 -17.90 5.14
C PRO A 165 -11.46 -18.07 5.96
N THR A 166 -10.37 -18.54 5.35
CA THR A 166 -9.07 -18.66 6.04
C THR A 166 -8.50 -17.28 6.39
N THR A 167 -8.56 -16.35 5.44
CA THR A 167 -8.13 -14.95 5.64
C THR A 167 -8.97 -14.27 6.71
N SER A 168 -10.28 -14.52 6.74
CA SER A 168 -11.22 -14.06 7.76
C SER A 168 -10.72 -14.36 9.18
N GLN A 169 -10.29 -15.61 9.42
CA GLN A 169 -9.73 -16.04 10.70
C GLN A 169 -8.41 -15.34 11.03
N ALA A 170 -7.57 -15.05 10.03
CA ALA A 170 -6.34 -14.30 10.23
C ALA A 170 -6.63 -12.84 10.60
N VAL A 171 -7.59 -12.18 9.93
CA VAL A 171 -8.04 -10.81 10.22
C VAL A 171 -8.55 -10.69 11.65
N ASP A 172 -9.47 -11.57 12.05
CA ASP A 172 -10.05 -11.52 13.40
C ASP A 172 -8.99 -11.70 14.49
N ARG A 173 -8.03 -12.63 14.28
CA ARG A 173 -6.91 -12.83 15.21
C ARG A 173 -5.94 -11.65 15.23
N TRP A 174 -5.69 -11.02 14.10
CA TRP A 174 -4.79 -9.87 13.99
C TRP A 174 -5.37 -8.65 14.71
N VAL A 175 -6.66 -8.37 14.50
CA VAL A 175 -7.37 -7.29 15.18
C VAL A 175 -7.53 -7.58 16.68
N ALA A 176 -7.82 -8.82 17.08
CA ALA A 176 -7.87 -9.22 18.48
C ALA A 176 -6.51 -9.06 19.20
N ALA A 177 -5.40 -9.14 18.46
CA ALA A 177 -4.06 -8.86 18.98
C ALA A 177 -3.69 -7.36 18.98
N GLY A 178 -4.65 -6.47 18.72
CA GLY A 178 -4.47 -5.01 18.71
C GLY A 178 -3.84 -4.47 17.41
N GLY A 179 -3.83 -5.26 16.33
CA GLY A 179 -3.26 -4.87 15.05
C GLY A 179 -4.21 -4.06 14.18
N THR A 180 -3.65 -3.47 13.12
CA THR A 180 -4.41 -2.78 12.08
C THR A 180 -4.45 -3.64 10.83
N VAL A 181 -5.62 -3.74 10.20
CA VAL A 181 -5.82 -4.46 8.94
C VAL A 181 -6.45 -3.54 7.90
N PHE A 182 -5.92 -3.51 6.67
CA PHE A 182 -6.53 -2.81 5.54
C PHE A 182 -7.20 -3.79 4.59
N PHE A 183 -8.41 -3.46 4.14
CA PHE A 183 -9.04 -4.03 2.95
C PHE A 183 -9.54 -2.90 2.05
N GLY A 184 -9.80 -3.19 0.78
CA GLY A 184 -10.25 -2.20 -0.20
C GLY A 184 -11.01 -2.87 -1.33
N GLU A 185 -10.65 -2.57 -2.58
CA GLU A 185 -11.28 -3.12 -3.78
C GLU A 185 -12.73 -2.62 -3.93
N THR A 186 -12.90 -1.29 -3.97
CA THR A 186 -14.19 -0.62 -3.81
C THR A 186 -15.27 -1.17 -4.76
N SER A 187 -14.93 -1.36 -6.04
CA SER A 187 -15.87 -1.88 -7.04
C SER A 187 -16.23 -3.36 -6.85
N GLU A 188 -15.40 -4.13 -6.13
CA GLU A 188 -15.61 -5.56 -5.86
C GLU A 188 -16.53 -5.77 -4.66
N LEU A 189 -17.06 -4.70 -4.06
CA LEU A 189 -18.10 -4.76 -3.04
C LEU A 189 -19.51 -4.66 -3.63
N THR A 190 -19.62 -4.43 -4.95
CA THR A 190 -20.91 -4.18 -5.62
C THR A 190 -21.93 -5.29 -5.38
N GLY A 191 -23.09 -4.89 -4.84
CA GLY A 191 -24.21 -5.76 -4.48
C GLY A 191 -24.10 -6.38 -3.09
N GLY A 192 -23.00 -6.14 -2.38
CA GLY A 192 -22.77 -6.55 -0.99
C GLY A 192 -22.28 -5.42 -0.09
N GLU A 193 -22.15 -4.20 -0.58
CA GLU A 193 -21.62 -3.03 0.14
C GLU A 193 -22.36 -2.76 1.45
N HIS A 194 -23.69 -2.95 1.47
CA HIS A 194 -24.50 -2.81 2.67
C HIS A 194 -24.07 -3.74 3.82
N LEU A 195 -23.49 -4.91 3.53
CA LEU A 195 -22.95 -5.83 4.54
C LEU A 195 -21.70 -5.27 5.24
N ILE A 196 -20.91 -4.45 4.53
CA ILE A 196 -19.78 -3.72 5.12
C ILE A 196 -20.28 -2.50 5.88
N ALA A 197 -21.23 -1.75 5.30
CA ALA A 197 -21.87 -0.63 5.97
C ALA A 197 -22.46 -1.05 7.34
N ASP A 198 -23.12 -2.20 7.38
CA ASP A 198 -23.69 -2.79 8.61
C ASP A 198 -22.67 -3.18 9.67
N ARG A 199 -21.41 -3.36 9.28
CA ARG A 199 -20.30 -3.68 10.18
C ARG A 199 -19.48 -2.46 10.60
N CYS A 200 -19.82 -1.26 10.13
CA CYS A 200 -19.16 -0.04 10.59
C CYS A 200 -19.41 0.20 12.08
N ILE A 201 -18.39 0.67 12.79
CA ILE A 201 -18.42 0.80 14.25
C ILE A 201 -19.42 1.84 14.77
N ASP A 202 -19.76 2.83 13.93
CA ASP A 202 -20.71 3.90 14.21
C ASP A 202 -21.28 4.46 12.90
N ASP A 203 -22.32 5.29 13.01
CA ASP A 203 -22.99 5.91 11.85
C ASP A 203 -22.05 6.83 11.06
N ALA A 204 -21.10 7.51 11.72
CA ALA A 204 -20.14 8.36 11.03
C ALA A 204 -19.22 7.56 10.10
N CYS A 205 -18.74 6.39 10.55
CA CYS A 205 -17.96 5.47 9.73
C CYS A 205 -18.80 4.86 8.61
N ARG A 206 -20.06 4.50 8.89
CA ARG A 206 -21.02 3.98 7.91
C ARG A 206 -21.28 5.00 6.79
N ASP A 207 -21.62 6.23 7.16
CA ASP A 207 -21.94 7.30 6.22
C ASP A 207 -20.72 7.64 5.35
N LEU A 208 -19.53 7.66 5.95
CA LEU A 208 -18.29 7.88 5.20
C LEU A 208 -17.99 6.72 4.24
N PHE A 209 -18.20 5.47 4.67
CA PHE A 209 -18.04 4.30 3.80
C PHE A 209 -19.00 4.38 2.61
N GLN A 210 -20.29 4.62 2.86
CA GLN A 210 -21.30 4.70 1.81
C GLN A 210 -21.01 5.84 0.84
N LEU A 211 -20.64 7.02 1.35
CA LEU A 211 -20.26 8.16 0.51
C LEU A 211 -19.06 7.84 -0.38
N THR A 212 -18.02 7.22 0.17
CA THR A 212 -16.83 6.81 -0.58
C THR A 212 -17.19 5.80 -1.67
N TYR A 213 -17.96 4.77 -1.33
CA TYR A 213 -18.41 3.76 -2.28
C TYR A 213 -19.26 4.38 -3.40
N ASP A 214 -20.27 5.19 -3.06
CA ASP A 214 -21.16 5.85 -4.02
C ASP A 214 -20.39 6.76 -4.97
N ASN A 215 -19.37 7.47 -4.48
CA ASN A 215 -18.53 8.31 -5.32
C ASN A 215 -17.72 7.48 -6.32
N TYR A 216 -17.19 6.33 -5.91
CA TYR A 216 -16.47 5.42 -6.80
C TYR A 216 -17.40 4.87 -7.89
N ILE A 217 -18.60 4.43 -7.53
CA ILE A 217 -19.60 3.92 -8.49
C ILE A 217 -20.02 5.02 -9.47
N LYS A 218 -20.24 6.25 -9.01
CA LYS A 218 -20.56 7.39 -9.89
C LYS A 218 -19.48 7.63 -10.94
N VAL A 219 -18.20 7.49 -10.60
CA VAL A 219 -17.10 7.60 -11.58
C VAL A 219 -17.26 6.54 -12.67
N ILE A 220 -17.52 5.29 -12.29
CA ILE A 220 -17.72 4.19 -13.26
C ILE A 220 -18.93 4.47 -14.15
N GLU A 221 -20.09 4.77 -13.55
CA GLU A 221 -21.33 5.04 -14.28
C GLU A 221 -21.20 6.23 -15.23
N SER A 222 -20.43 7.25 -14.86
CA SER A 222 -20.18 8.42 -15.71
C SER A 222 -19.46 8.09 -17.03
N THR A 223 -18.79 6.93 -17.10
CA THR A 223 -18.17 6.42 -18.34
C THR A 223 -19.16 5.66 -19.24
N GLY A 224 -20.41 5.46 -18.79
CA GLY A 224 -21.40 4.60 -19.43
C GLY A 224 -21.20 3.11 -19.16
N ALA A 225 -20.21 2.73 -18.34
CA ALA A 225 -19.99 1.36 -17.92
C ALA A 225 -20.98 0.95 -16.82
N ASN A 226 -21.39 -0.32 -16.82
CA ASN A 226 -22.19 -0.94 -15.77
C ASN A 226 -21.45 -2.17 -15.22
N LEU A 227 -21.15 -2.18 -13.93
CA LEU A 227 -20.44 -3.29 -13.27
C LEU A 227 -21.24 -4.60 -13.29
N LEU A 228 -22.57 -4.55 -13.21
CA LEU A 228 -23.44 -5.73 -13.25
C LEU A 228 -23.34 -6.50 -14.58
N GLY A 229 -22.80 -5.89 -15.64
CA GLY A 229 -22.61 -6.53 -16.96
C GLY A 229 -21.16 -6.59 -17.46
N SER A 230 -20.23 -5.86 -16.83
CA SER A 230 -18.81 -5.83 -17.21
C SER A 230 -17.90 -6.60 -16.25
N GLN A 231 -18.42 -6.97 -15.08
CA GLN A 231 -17.80 -7.85 -14.10
C GLN A 231 -18.81 -8.94 -13.72
N PRO A 232 -18.39 -10.18 -13.41
CA PRO A 232 -17.02 -10.68 -13.24
C PRO A 232 -16.22 -10.79 -14.55
N THR A 233 -14.88 -10.79 -14.48
CA THR A 233 -14.01 -10.93 -15.67
C THR A 233 -14.13 -12.32 -16.30
N GLN A 234 -13.70 -12.48 -17.56
CA GLN A 234 -13.66 -13.79 -18.25
C GLN A 234 -12.95 -14.89 -17.44
N GLY A 235 -11.83 -14.55 -16.77
CA GLY A 235 -11.10 -15.49 -15.90
C GLY A 235 -11.92 -15.93 -14.69
N ASN A 236 -12.67 -15.00 -14.06
CA ASN A 236 -13.56 -15.31 -12.95
C ASN A 236 -14.74 -16.20 -13.36
N ILE A 237 -15.34 -15.95 -14.53
CA ILE A 237 -16.43 -16.79 -15.08
C ILE A 237 -15.92 -18.20 -15.39
N ALA A 238 -14.73 -18.31 -16.02
CA ALA A 238 -14.08 -19.61 -16.23
C ALA A 238 -13.74 -20.30 -14.89
N GLY A 239 -13.42 -19.53 -13.86
CA GLY A 239 -13.21 -19.97 -12.48
C GLY A 239 -14.50 -20.29 -11.71
N GLY A 240 -15.67 -20.19 -12.34
CA GLY A 240 -16.96 -20.65 -11.84
C GLY A 240 -17.84 -19.60 -11.15
N LEU A 241 -17.49 -18.31 -11.18
CA LEU A 241 -18.33 -17.24 -10.63
C LEU A 241 -19.40 -16.80 -11.63
N THR A 242 -20.63 -16.68 -11.15
CA THR A 242 -21.81 -16.41 -12.01
C THR A 242 -22.24 -14.95 -12.02
N THR A 243 -22.06 -14.22 -10.92
CA THR A 243 -22.43 -12.80 -10.81
C THR A 243 -21.38 -11.98 -10.03
N ILE A 244 -21.46 -10.64 -10.12
CA ILE A 244 -20.58 -9.76 -9.35
C ILE A 244 -20.89 -9.81 -7.86
N GLU A 245 -22.15 -10.04 -7.49
CA GLU A 245 -22.60 -10.18 -6.11
C GLU A 245 -22.02 -11.44 -5.47
N GLU A 246 -21.98 -12.57 -6.19
CA GLU A 246 -21.32 -13.81 -5.72
C GLU A 246 -19.83 -13.55 -5.41
N LYS A 247 -19.16 -12.80 -6.28
CA LYS A 247 -17.77 -12.38 -6.09
C LYS A 247 -17.61 -11.45 -4.89
N ALA A 248 -18.53 -10.50 -4.72
CA ALA A 248 -18.54 -9.56 -3.60
C ALA A 248 -18.69 -10.28 -2.26
N LEU A 249 -19.51 -11.32 -2.17
CA LEU A 249 -19.65 -12.11 -0.94
C LEU A 249 -18.34 -12.78 -0.51
N GLY A 250 -17.57 -13.32 -1.46
CA GLY A 250 -16.22 -13.84 -1.17
C GLY A 250 -15.26 -12.73 -0.69
N ASN A 251 -15.26 -11.59 -1.38
CA ASN A 251 -14.48 -10.41 -0.99
C ASN A 251 -14.84 -9.92 0.43
N ILE A 252 -16.13 -9.87 0.77
CA ILE A 252 -16.59 -9.46 2.10
C ILE A 252 -16.19 -10.50 3.15
N ALA A 253 -16.32 -11.79 2.86
CA ALA A 253 -15.98 -12.86 3.79
C ALA A 253 -14.51 -12.81 4.28
N LYS A 254 -13.56 -12.40 3.41
CA LYS A 254 -12.14 -12.32 3.82
C LYS A 254 -11.85 -11.24 4.86
N THR A 255 -12.77 -10.30 5.05
CA THR A 255 -12.60 -9.18 5.98
C THR A 255 -12.89 -9.54 7.44
N GLY A 256 -13.10 -10.82 7.77
CA GLY A 256 -13.36 -11.21 9.15
C GLY A 256 -14.80 -10.98 9.59
N SER A 257 -15.01 -11.01 10.90
CA SER A 257 -16.26 -10.68 11.59
C SER A 257 -16.15 -9.41 12.43
N VAL A 258 -14.94 -8.86 12.59
CA VAL A 258 -14.69 -7.63 13.37
C VAL A 258 -15.32 -6.38 12.71
N PRO A 259 -15.66 -5.33 13.49
CA PRO A 259 -16.18 -4.07 12.96
C PRO A 259 -15.17 -3.33 12.09
N VAL A 260 -15.67 -2.60 11.09
CA VAL A 260 -14.88 -1.61 10.34
C VAL A 260 -14.78 -0.35 11.20
N VAL A 261 -13.55 0.02 11.57
CA VAL A 261 -13.29 1.10 12.52
C VAL A 261 -13.00 2.43 11.84
N GLY A 262 -12.81 2.45 10.53
CA GLY A 262 -12.59 3.68 9.78
C GLY A 262 -12.47 3.47 8.28
N VAL A 263 -12.57 4.60 7.57
CA VAL A 263 -12.44 4.69 6.12
C VAL A 263 -11.25 5.59 5.79
N LEU A 264 -10.37 5.12 4.91
CA LEU A 264 -9.16 5.80 4.48
C LEU A 264 -9.28 6.19 3.01
N LYS A 265 -8.80 7.38 2.69
CA LYS A 265 -8.50 7.79 1.32
C LYS A 265 -7.31 6.97 0.77
N PRO A 266 -7.12 6.94 -0.57
CA PRO A 266 -5.96 6.31 -1.17
C PRO A 266 -4.63 6.81 -0.53
N ALA A 267 -3.75 5.89 -0.16
CA ALA A 267 -2.46 6.14 0.49
C ALA A 267 -2.52 6.92 1.82
N GLN A 268 -3.68 7.01 2.46
CA GLN A 268 -3.82 7.68 3.75
C GLN A 268 -3.38 6.76 4.90
N GLU A 269 -2.45 7.26 5.73
CA GLU A 269 -2.02 6.57 6.94
C GLU A 269 -3.19 6.44 7.95
N PRO A 270 -3.32 5.29 8.65
CA PRO A 270 -4.36 5.09 9.65
C PRO A 270 -4.07 5.90 10.92
N ASP A 271 -5.10 6.20 11.70
CA ASP A 271 -4.91 6.77 13.03
C ASP A 271 -4.16 5.77 13.93
N PRO A 272 -2.94 6.11 14.42
CA PRO A 272 -2.17 5.19 15.25
C PRO A 272 -2.86 4.82 16.57
N LYS A 273 -3.83 5.63 17.03
CA LYS A 273 -4.58 5.42 18.27
C LYS A 273 -5.82 4.53 18.07
N LYS A 274 -6.29 4.34 16.84
CA LYS A 274 -7.48 3.54 16.53
C LYS A 274 -7.03 2.30 15.76
N LYS A 275 -6.91 1.16 16.47
CA LYS A 275 -6.54 -0.14 15.88
C LYS A 275 -7.79 -0.89 15.45
N GLY A 276 -7.68 -1.73 14.43
CA GLY A 276 -8.80 -2.50 13.89
C GLY A 276 -8.77 -2.65 12.37
N LEU A 277 -9.93 -3.02 11.82
CA LEU A 277 -10.13 -3.19 10.38
C LEU A 277 -10.53 -1.85 9.74
N TYR A 278 -9.77 -1.43 8.73
CA TYR A 278 -10.03 -0.23 7.95
C TYR A 278 -10.38 -0.57 6.51
N PHE A 279 -11.37 0.13 5.98
CA PHE A 279 -11.62 0.20 4.55
C PHE A 279 -10.75 1.31 3.94
N MET A 280 -9.95 1.00 2.93
CA MET A 280 -9.23 1.99 2.12
C MET A 280 -9.81 2.01 0.73
N ASP A 281 -10.25 3.19 0.29
CA ASP A 281 -10.72 3.35 -1.08
C ASP A 281 -9.60 3.01 -2.06
N SER A 282 -9.84 2.03 -2.93
CA SER A 282 -8.85 1.58 -3.88
C SER A 282 -9.48 0.89 -5.08
N SER A 283 -8.78 1.01 -6.21
CA SER A 283 -9.02 0.18 -7.37
C SER A 283 -8.83 -1.30 -7.05
N SER A 284 -9.60 -2.13 -7.72
CA SER A 284 -9.54 -3.59 -7.60
C SER A 284 -8.35 -4.19 -8.35
N ALA A 285 -7.61 -3.40 -9.13
CA ALA A 285 -6.34 -3.82 -9.71
C ALA A 285 -5.31 -4.09 -8.60
N ALA A 286 -4.70 -5.29 -8.62
CA ALA A 286 -3.80 -5.73 -7.56
C ALA A 286 -2.61 -4.79 -7.33
N ALA A 287 -1.97 -4.33 -8.42
CA ALA A 287 -0.82 -3.43 -8.33
C ALA A 287 -1.19 -2.09 -7.67
N GLU A 288 -2.32 -1.49 -8.07
CA GLU A 288 -2.77 -0.20 -7.54
C GLU A 288 -3.17 -0.32 -6.06
N CYS A 289 -3.98 -1.32 -5.71
CA CYS A 289 -4.42 -1.56 -4.34
C CYS A 289 -3.25 -1.78 -3.37
N VAL A 290 -2.33 -2.69 -3.72
CA VAL A 290 -1.18 -3.01 -2.86
C VAL A 290 -0.20 -1.83 -2.77
N THR A 291 -0.05 -1.04 -3.84
CA THR A 291 0.79 0.18 -3.82
C THR A 291 0.25 1.21 -2.83
N LEU A 292 -1.06 1.48 -2.86
CA LEU A 292 -1.69 2.41 -1.92
C LEU A 292 -1.60 1.92 -0.48
N MET A 293 -1.85 0.63 -0.25
CA MET A 293 -1.77 0.03 1.09
C MET A 293 -0.33 -0.04 1.62
N ALA A 294 0.68 -0.16 0.75
CA ALA A 294 2.07 -0.08 1.14
C ALA A 294 2.53 1.36 1.42
N ALA A 295 1.89 2.34 0.79
CA ALA A 295 2.19 3.76 1.02
C ALA A 295 1.54 4.31 2.31
N ALA A 296 0.41 3.74 2.75
CA ALA A 296 -0.25 4.08 4.01
C ALA A 296 0.46 3.51 5.25
#